data_AF-A0A323TPP0-F1
#
_entry.id   AF-A0A323TPP0-F1
#
_cell.length_a   1.000
_cell.length_b   1.000
_cell.length_c   1.000
_cell.angle_alpha   90.00
_cell.angle_beta   90.00
_cell.angle_gamma   90.00
#
_symmetry.space_group_name_H-M   'P 1'
#
loop_
_entity.id
_entity.type
_entity.pdbx_description
1 polymer ?
#
loop_
_entity_poly.entity_id
_entity_poly.type
_entity_poly.pdbx_seq_one_letter_code
_entity_poly.pdbx_strand_id
1 'polypeptide(L)'
;MFRRITERGVKLMVILGVLSTFLAFLCTILCSKAFYELLIKWRSERKLTKLKKQIDDIHYSFEELIYFVSLPNQNPDICNVNIDKFHAKPVYRSFIFPVNEGLMVSVNHHKENINIAFMALDSFRIPFLEKLHHQYKLNEKEYEDMRSYVLIHPRTRKSFIEEVYRQIRRDDRILLLDDPVDWI
;
A
#
# COMPACT_ATOMS: atom_id res chain seq x y z
N MET A 1 57.45 -9.94 20.46
CA MET A 1 56.19 -9.58 21.16
C MET A 1 55.46 -8.43 20.48
N PHE A 2 56.15 -7.34 20.10
CA PHE A 2 55.57 -6.17 19.40
C PHE A 2 54.80 -6.48 18.11
N ARG A 3 55.31 -7.40 17.26
CA ARG A 3 54.65 -7.76 15.97
C ARG A 3 53.25 -8.36 16.13
N ARG A 4 52.95 -9.04 17.24
CA ARG A 4 51.61 -9.60 17.52
C ARG A 4 50.61 -8.55 17.99
N ILE A 5 51.07 -7.44 18.56
CA ILE A 5 50.20 -6.37 19.06
C ILE A 5 49.71 -5.52 17.88
N THR A 6 50.60 -5.21 16.92
CA THR A 6 50.23 -4.51 15.69
C THR A 6 49.28 -5.33 14.81
N GLU A 7 49.49 -6.64 14.67
CA GLU A 7 48.57 -7.51 13.92
C GLU A 7 47.16 -7.60 14.52
N ARG A 8 47.03 -7.57 15.86
CA ARG A 8 45.72 -7.54 16.53
C ARG A 8 45.01 -6.20 16.32
N GLY A 9 45.74 -5.08 16.38
CA GLY A 9 45.19 -3.74 16.13
C GLY A 9 44.66 -3.57 14.70
N VAL A 10 45.41 -4.05 13.71
CA VAL A 10 44.98 -4.02 12.30
C VAL A 10 43.74 -4.90 12.08
N LYS A 11 43.71 -6.12 12.64
CA LYS A 11 42.52 -6.99 12.56
C LYS A 11 41.28 -6.34 13.20
N LEU A 12 41.43 -5.69 14.35
CA LEU A 12 40.33 -4.99 15.01
C LEU A 12 39.80 -3.81 14.17
N MET A 13 40.69 -3.00 13.60
CA MET A 13 40.30 -1.90 12.71
C MET A 13 39.55 -2.39 11.47
N VAL A 14 40.01 -3.49 10.86
CA VAL A 14 39.33 -4.10 9.70
C VAL A 14 37.95 -4.61 10.11
N ILE A 15 37.82 -5.31 11.24
CA ILE A 15 36.52 -5.80 11.73
C ILE A 15 35.54 -4.64 11.99
N LEU A 16 36.00 -3.56 12.63
CA LEU A 16 35.18 -2.37 12.87
C LEU A 16 34.76 -1.67 11.57
N GLY A 17 35.67 -1.60 10.59
CA GLY A 17 35.36 -1.06 9.26
C GLY A 17 34.27 -1.87 8.55
N VAL A 18 34.38 -3.20 8.57
CA VAL A 18 33.39 -4.11 7.98
C VAL A 18 32.05 -4.04 8.72
N LEU A 19 32.07 -3.94 10.05
CA LEU A 19 30.85 -3.81 10.84
C LEU A 19 30.12 -2.48 10.53
N SER A 20 30.88 -1.39 10.38
CA SER A 20 30.35 -0.07 10.04
C SER A 20 29.69 -0.06 8.66
N THR A 21 30.34 -0.64 7.64
CA THR A 21 29.76 -0.72 6.29
C THR A 21 28.52 -1.60 6.26
N PHE A 22 28.52 -2.73 6.98
CA PHE A 22 27.35 -3.59 7.10
C PHE A 22 26.18 -2.87 7.78
N LEU A 23 26.44 -2.15 8.87
CA LEU A 23 25.42 -1.37 9.58
C LEU A 23 24.85 -0.26 8.69
N ALA A 24 25.70 0.48 7.97
CA ALA A 24 25.26 1.51 7.04
C ALA A 24 24.39 0.95 5.91
N PHE A 25 24.77 -0.21 5.35
CA PHE A 25 23.97 -0.91 4.36
C PHE A 25 22.60 -1.31 4.93
N LEU A 26 22.56 -1.87 6.14
CA LEU A 26 21.32 -2.31 6.79
C LEU A 26 20.39 -1.13 7.10
N CYS A 27 20.93 -0.02 7.59
CA CYS A 27 20.19 1.24 7.77
C CYS A 27 19.61 1.75 6.45
N THR A 28 20.37 1.65 5.34
CA THR A 28 19.89 2.09 4.01
C THR A 28 18.68 1.27 3.55
N ILE A 29 18.72 -0.05 3.75
CA ILE A 29 17.60 -0.93 3.41
C ILE A 29 16.36 -0.60 4.25
N LEU A 30 16.53 -0.44 5.57
CA LEU A 30 15.42 -0.16 6.48
C LEU A 30 14.78 1.21 6.21
N CYS A 31 15.59 2.21 5.89
CA CYS A 31 15.10 3.57 5.62
C CYS A 31 14.55 3.76 4.20
N SER A 32 14.83 2.85 3.26
CA SER A 32 14.48 3.04 1.85
C SER A 32 12.96 3.24 1.63
N LYS A 33 12.11 2.46 2.29
CA LYS A 33 10.64 2.60 2.20
C LYS A 33 10.15 3.94 2.73
N ALA A 34 10.62 4.34 3.91
CA ALA A 34 10.24 5.63 4.51
C ALA A 34 10.69 6.81 3.64
N PHE A 35 11.91 6.71 3.08
CA PHE A 35 12.43 7.73 2.18
C PHE A 35 11.65 7.80 0.87
N TYR A 36 11.25 6.66 0.31
CA TYR A 36 10.38 6.61 -0.86
C TYR A 36 9.03 7.27 -0.60
N GLU A 37 8.33 6.90 0.48
CA GLU A 37 7.04 7.50 0.84
C GLU A 37 7.16 9.02 1.04
N LEU A 38 8.22 9.48 1.69
CA LEU A 38 8.50 10.90 1.88
C LEU A 38 8.75 11.61 0.54
N LEU A 39 9.52 10.99 -0.35
CA LEU A 39 9.88 11.55 -1.65
C LEU A 39 8.65 11.69 -2.55
N ILE A 40 7.82 10.64 -2.65
CA ILE A 40 6.60 10.69 -3.47
C ILE A 40 5.59 11.66 -2.88
N LYS A 41 5.47 11.75 -1.55
CA LYS A 41 4.65 12.74 -0.86
C LYS A 41 5.06 14.16 -1.25
N TRP A 42 6.33 14.49 -1.04
CA TRP A 42 6.84 15.83 -1.30
C TRP A 42 6.68 16.25 -2.77
N ARG A 43 7.01 15.35 -3.72
CA ARG A 43 6.85 15.61 -5.16
C ARG A 43 5.39 15.80 -5.53
N SER A 44 4.51 14.94 -5.04
CA SER A 44 3.08 14.96 -5.35
C SER A 44 2.40 16.20 -4.78
N GLU A 45 2.66 16.54 -3.51
CA GLU A 45 2.14 17.76 -2.88
C GLU A 45 2.60 19.01 -3.63
N ARG A 46 3.88 19.08 -4.00
CA ARG A 46 4.39 20.21 -4.80
C ARG A 46 3.68 20.33 -6.14
N LYS A 47 3.37 19.20 -6.81
CA LYS A 47 2.64 19.20 -8.08
C LYS A 47 1.18 19.58 -7.89
N LEU A 48 0.50 19.05 -6.86
CA LEU A 48 -0.88 19.39 -6.51
C LEU A 48 -1.04 20.88 -6.20
N THR A 49 -0.10 21.47 -5.45
CA THR A 49 -0.09 22.92 -5.17
C THR A 49 0.02 23.73 -6.45
N LYS A 50 0.89 23.33 -7.41
CA LYS A 50 0.97 23.99 -8.73
C LYS A 50 -0.34 23.88 -9.52
N LEU A 51 -1.08 22.80 -9.34
CA LEU A 51 -2.40 22.56 -9.95
C LEU A 51 -3.55 23.20 -9.16
N LYS A 52 -3.27 23.92 -8.06
CA LYS A 52 -4.26 24.50 -7.14
C LYS A 52 -5.26 23.47 -6.63
N LYS A 53 -4.77 22.28 -6.30
CA LYS A 53 -5.54 21.16 -5.74
C LYS A 53 -4.91 20.69 -4.44
N GLN A 54 -5.74 20.13 -3.57
CA GLN A 54 -5.29 19.38 -2.41
C GLN A 54 -5.49 17.88 -2.65
N ILE A 55 -4.79 17.05 -1.87
CA ILE A 55 -4.96 15.59 -1.93
C ILE A 55 -6.41 15.17 -1.66
N ASP A 56 -7.10 15.94 -0.82
CA ASP A 56 -8.48 15.69 -0.43
C ASP A 56 -9.51 16.00 -1.52
N ASP A 57 -9.11 16.73 -2.57
CA ASP A 57 -9.93 17.03 -3.74
C ASP A 57 -9.85 15.93 -4.82
N ILE A 58 -8.98 14.93 -4.62
CA ILE A 58 -8.70 13.90 -5.61
C ILE A 58 -9.71 12.76 -5.44
N HIS A 59 -10.62 12.66 -6.41
CA HIS A 59 -11.54 11.53 -6.51
C HIS A 59 -10.84 10.31 -7.10
N TYR A 60 -11.14 9.15 -6.53
CA TYR A 60 -10.60 7.86 -6.94
C TYR A 60 -11.68 6.77 -6.82
N SER A 61 -11.44 5.64 -7.49
CA SER A 61 -12.27 4.45 -7.40
C SER A 61 -11.43 3.19 -7.30
N PHE A 62 -11.99 2.17 -6.65
CA PHE A 62 -11.43 0.84 -6.51
C PHE A 62 -12.15 -0.07 -7.50
N GLU A 63 -11.49 -0.47 -8.61
CA GLU A 63 -12.17 -1.23 -9.66
C GLU A 63 -12.14 -2.74 -9.42
N GLU A 64 -10.94 -3.30 -9.25
CA GLU A 64 -10.75 -4.75 -9.15
C GLU A 64 -10.08 -5.10 -7.83
N LEU A 65 -10.79 -5.90 -7.02
CA LEU A 65 -10.31 -6.42 -5.76
C LEU A 65 -10.11 -7.93 -5.87
N ILE A 66 -8.92 -8.38 -5.50
CA ILE A 66 -8.57 -9.80 -5.46
C ILE A 66 -8.75 -10.28 -4.02
N TYR A 67 -9.73 -11.16 -3.79
CA TYR A 67 -9.97 -11.76 -2.49
C TYR A 67 -9.15 -13.04 -2.32
N PHE A 68 -8.48 -13.17 -1.16
CA PHE A 68 -7.70 -14.36 -0.82
C PHE A 68 -8.51 -15.39 -0.04
N VAL A 69 -9.69 -15.00 0.47
CA VAL A 69 -10.58 -15.87 1.23
C VAL A 69 -11.83 -16.15 0.41
N SER A 70 -12.18 -17.42 0.25
CA SER A 70 -13.44 -17.83 -0.36
C SER A 70 -14.62 -17.47 0.56
N LEU A 71 -15.68 -16.88 -0.01
CA LEU A 71 -16.92 -16.53 0.70
C LEU A 71 -16.64 -15.78 2.03
N PRO A 72 -16.00 -14.60 1.98
CA PRO A 72 -15.63 -13.87 3.19
C PRO A 72 -16.86 -13.44 4.03
N ASN A 73 -18.04 -13.38 3.40
CA ASN A 73 -19.33 -13.14 4.04
C ASN A 73 -19.82 -14.30 4.93
N GLN A 74 -19.36 -15.53 4.67
CA GLN A 74 -19.74 -16.74 5.42
C GLN A 74 -18.69 -17.15 6.44
N ASN A 75 -17.48 -16.61 6.37
CA ASN A 75 -16.44 -16.91 7.33
C ASN A 75 -16.68 -16.12 8.65
N PRO A 76 -16.96 -16.79 9.78
CA PRO A 76 -17.24 -16.12 11.05
C PRO A 76 -16.03 -15.35 11.59
N ASP A 77 -14.80 -15.76 11.23
CA ASP A 77 -13.55 -15.10 11.63
C ASP A 77 -13.31 -13.78 10.88
N ILE A 78 -14.17 -13.44 9.91
CA ILE A 78 -14.03 -12.26 9.04
C ILE A 78 -15.30 -11.40 9.08
N CYS A 79 -16.47 -12.00 8.87
CA CYS A 79 -17.75 -11.28 8.73
C CYS A 79 -18.22 -10.61 10.04
N ASN A 80 -17.96 -11.27 11.18
CA ASN A 80 -18.35 -10.78 12.51
C ASN A 80 -17.33 -9.82 13.13
N VAL A 81 -16.16 -9.67 12.50
CA VAL A 81 -15.10 -8.83 13.04
C VAL A 81 -15.46 -7.35 12.87
N ASN A 82 -15.13 -6.55 13.88
CA ASN A 82 -15.34 -5.11 13.84
C ASN A 82 -14.33 -4.45 12.88
N ILE A 83 -14.76 -3.39 12.19
CA ILE A 83 -13.97 -2.66 11.19
C ILE A 83 -12.64 -2.13 11.74
N ASP A 84 -12.56 -1.87 13.05
CA ASP A 84 -11.35 -1.43 13.74
C ASP A 84 -10.21 -2.47 13.74
N LYS A 85 -10.51 -3.75 13.51
CA LYS A 85 -9.52 -4.83 13.35
C LYS A 85 -9.00 -4.97 11.92
N PHE A 86 -9.59 -4.26 10.97
CA PHE A 86 -9.13 -4.24 9.60
C PHE A 86 -7.99 -3.23 9.46
N HIS A 87 -6.98 -3.62 8.69
CA HIS A 87 -5.81 -2.80 8.45
C HIS A 87 -5.44 -2.84 6.97
N ALA A 88 -5.20 -1.67 6.39
CA ALA A 88 -4.71 -1.52 5.02
C ALA A 88 -3.22 -1.16 5.04
N LYS A 89 -2.39 -1.97 4.36
CA LYS A 89 -0.95 -1.77 4.26
C LYS A 89 -0.52 -1.74 2.79
N PRO A 90 0.31 -0.76 2.38
CA PRO A 90 0.90 -0.77 1.05
C PRO A 90 1.78 -2.00 0.85
N VAL A 91 1.73 -2.57 -0.35
CA VAL A 91 2.56 -3.70 -0.76
C VAL A 91 3.67 -3.18 -1.67
N TYR A 92 4.92 -3.57 -1.40
CA TYR A 92 6.07 -3.09 -2.15
C TYR A 92 6.82 -4.26 -2.78
N ARG A 93 7.14 -4.17 -4.08
CA ARG A 93 7.89 -5.20 -4.82
C ARG A 93 9.30 -5.44 -4.27
N SER A 94 9.92 -4.41 -3.70
CA SER A 94 11.36 -4.42 -3.41
C SER A 94 11.69 -3.68 -2.11
N PHE A 95 12.75 -4.12 -1.44
CA PHE A 95 13.20 -3.54 -0.17
C PHE A 95 14.15 -2.35 -0.37
N ILE A 96 14.99 -2.37 -1.41
CA ILE A 96 16.04 -1.36 -1.65
C ILE A 96 15.56 -0.27 -2.61
N PHE A 97 14.71 -0.63 -3.58
CA PHE A 97 14.06 0.27 -4.52
C PHE A 97 12.56 0.04 -4.48
N PRO A 98 11.88 0.46 -3.40
CA PRO A 98 10.46 0.20 -3.22
C PRO A 98 9.66 0.81 -4.36
N VAL A 99 8.81 -0.02 -4.93
CA VAL A 99 7.77 0.36 -5.88
C VAL A 99 6.46 -0.13 -5.27
N ASN A 100 5.51 0.78 -5.09
CA ASN A 100 4.20 0.45 -4.56
C ASN A 100 3.45 -0.38 -5.61
N GLU A 101 3.06 -1.61 -5.26
CA GLU A 101 2.31 -2.50 -6.14
C GLU A 101 0.82 -2.44 -5.88
N GLY A 102 0.39 -1.90 -4.74
CA GLY A 102 -1.00 -1.96 -4.35
C GLY A 102 -1.22 -1.80 -2.86
N LEU A 103 -2.45 -2.11 -2.46
CA LEU A 103 -2.91 -2.00 -1.08
C LEU A 103 -3.55 -3.31 -0.65
N MET A 104 -3.10 -3.85 0.48
CA MET A 104 -3.60 -5.09 1.04
C MET A 104 -4.41 -4.81 2.30
N VAL A 105 -5.61 -5.36 2.39
CA VAL A 105 -6.42 -5.38 3.60
C VAL A 105 -6.24 -6.71 4.31
N SER A 106 -5.96 -6.65 5.60
CA SER A 106 -5.89 -7.80 6.48
C SER A 106 -6.69 -7.56 7.75
N VAL A 107 -7.11 -8.65 8.41
CA VAL A 107 -7.81 -8.61 9.70
C VAL A 107 -6.99 -9.33 10.75
N ASN A 108 -6.91 -8.74 11.94
CA ASN A 108 -6.31 -9.37 13.11
C ASN A 108 -7.38 -10.11 13.91
N HIS A 109 -7.37 -11.44 13.90
CA HIS A 109 -8.30 -12.29 14.65
C HIS A 109 -7.51 -13.37 15.40
N HIS A 110 -7.75 -13.55 16.71
CA HIS A 110 -7.10 -14.57 17.55
C HIS A 110 -5.56 -14.72 17.40
N LYS A 111 -4.83 -13.60 17.22
CA LYS A 111 -3.36 -13.52 16.99
C LYS A 111 -2.89 -13.94 15.59
N GLU A 112 -3.81 -14.24 14.68
CA GLU A 112 -3.53 -14.46 13.28
C GLU A 112 -3.87 -13.21 12.47
N ASN A 113 -3.04 -12.92 11.47
CA ASN A 113 -3.27 -11.84 10.52
C ASN A 113 -3.71 -12.46 9.21
N ILE A 114 -5.00 -12.38 8.91
CA ILE A 114 -5.60 -13.01 7.73
C ILE A 114 -5.67 -11.95 6.64
N ASN A 115 -5.01 -12.20 5.50
CA ASN A 115 -5.12 -11.34 4.33
C ASN A 115 -6.48 -11.56 3.67
N ILE A 116 -7.24 -10.49 3.49
CA ILE A 116 -8.62 -10.56 3.00
C ILE A 116 -8.68 -10.22 1.51
N ALA A 117 -8.16 -9.05 1.17
CA ALA A 117 -8.25 -8.51 -0.16
C ALA A 117 -6.98 -7.75 -0.54
N PHE A 118 -6.67 -7.74 -1.82
CA PHE A 118 -5.61 -6.94 -2.41
C PHE A 118 -6.16 -6.16 -3.61
N MET A 119 -5.74 -4.91 -3.73
CA MET A 119 -5.96 -4.09 -4.90
C MET A 119 -4.60 -3.74 -5.50
N ALA A 120 -4.39 -4.11 -6.76
CA ALA A 120 -3.22 -3.68 -7.51
C ALA A 120 -3.28 -2.16 -7.78
N LEU A 121 -2.13 -1.50 -7.81
CA LEU A 121 -2.04 -0.09 -8.16
C LEU A 121 -2.65 0.18 -9.54
N ASP A 122 -2.51 -0.75 -10.49
CA ASP A 122 -3.08 -0.64 -11.83
C ASP A 122 -4.61 -0.60 -11.83
N SER A 123 -5.26 -1.28 -10.89
CA SER A 123 -6.71 -1.29 -10.68
C SER A 123 -7.21 -0.09 -9.85
N PHE A 124 -6.31 0.80 -9.43
CA PHE A 124 -6.63 2.04 -8.74
C PHE A 124 -6.74 3.19 -9.73
N ARG A 125 -7.98 3.66 -9.95
CA ARG A 125 -8.28 4.72 -10.92
C ARG A 125 -8.37 6.08 -10.26
N ILE A 126 -7.79 7.06 -10.93
CA ILE A 126 -7.80 8.46 -10.50
C ILE A 126 -8.06 9.31 -11.75
N PRO A 127 -9.34 9.49 -12.13
CA PRO A 127 -9.71 10.12 -13.41
C PRO A 127 -9.09 11.50 -13.62
N PHE A 128 -8.91 12.26 -12.55
CA PHE A 128 -8.24 13.56 -12.61
C PHE A 128 -6.78 13.45 -13.06
N LEU A 129 -6.02 12.50 -12.52
CA LEU A 129 -4.61 12.30 -12.88
C LEU A 129 -4.47 11.67 -14.26
N GLU A 130 -5.33 10.72 -14.61
CA GLU A 130 -5.39 10.11 -15.94
C GLU A 130 -5.60 11.19 -17.00
N LYS A 131 -6.56 12.10 -16.80
CA LYS A 131 -6.79 13.23 -17.68
C LYS A 131 -5.55 14.12 -17.83
N LEU A 132 -4.85 14.41 -16.73
CA LEU A 132 -3.64 15.24 -16.79
C LEU A 132 -2.47 14.54 -17.50
N HIS A 133 -2.36 13.22 -17.34
CA HIS A 133 -1.38 12.40 -18.04
C HIS A 133 -1.65 12.38 -19.55
N HIS A 134 -2.90 12.12 -19.95
CA HIS A 134 -3.33 12.19 -21.36
C HIS A 134 -3.15 13.58 -21.98
N GLN A 135 -3.24 14.65 -21.18
CA GLN A 135 -2.98 16.03 -21.62
C GLN A 135 -1.49 16.41 -21.60
N TYR A 136 -0.58 15.47 -21.34
CA TYR A 136 0.86 15.70 -21.20
C TYR A 136 1.24 16.75 -20.13
N LYS A 137 0.36 16.99 -19.15
CA LYS A 137 0.63 17.86 -17.99
C LYS A 137 1.36 17.13 -16.86
N LEU A 138 1.27 15.81 -16.88
CA LEU A 138 2.09 14.88 -16.11
C LEU A 138 2.89 14.03 -17.09
N ASN A 139 4.16 13.82 -16.80
CA ASN A 139 4.88 12.70 -17.41
C ASN A 139 4.57 11.39 -16.67
N GLU A 140 4.96 10.26 -17.26
CA GLU A 140 4.74 8.92 -16.70
C GLU A 140 5.20 8.80 -15.24
N LYS A 141 6.40 9.31 -14.93
CA LYS A 141 6.97 9.21 -13.58
C LYS A 141 6.19 10.05 -12.57
N GLU A 142 5.75 11.25 -12.96
CA GLU A 142 4.93 12.12 -12.12
C GLU A 142 3.55 11.49 -11.89
N TYR A 143 2.95 10.91 -12.93
CA TYR A 143 1.68 10.20 -12.84
C TYR A 143 1.76 9.04 -11.84
N GLU A 144 2.76 8.17 -11.99
CA GLU A 144 2.98 7.02 -11.09
C GLU A 144 3.31 7.43 -9.65
N ASP A 145 4.13 8.46 -9.44
CA ASP A 145 4.42 9.00 -8.10
C ASP A 145 3.15 9.52 -7.43
N MET A 146 2.30 10.24 -8.17
CA MET A 146 1.05 10.79 -7.66
C MET A 146 0.02 9.70 -7.37
N ARG A 147 -0.14 8.70 -8.25
CA ARG A 147 -1.01 7.54 -7.98
C ARG A 147 -0.58 6.81 -6.73
N SER A 148 0.71 6.53 -6.62
CA SER A 148 1.30 5.87 -5.46
C SER A 148 1.04 6.67 -4.19
N TYR A 149 1.24 7.99 -4.22
CA TYR A 149 0.98 8.87 -3.09
C TYR A 149 -0.49 8.87 -2.66
N VAL A 150 -1.43 8.99 -3.61
CA VAL A 150 -2.86 8.94 -3.34
C VAL A 150 -3.24 7.59 -2.73
N LEU A 151 -2.70 6.48 -3.26
CA LEU A 151 -3.00 5.14 -2.75
C LEU A 151 -2.53 4.95 -1.31
N ILE A 152 -1.33 5.41 -0.98
CA ILE A 152 -0.78 5.29 0.39
C ILE A 152 -1.32 6.35 1.35
N HIS A 153 -2.09 7.33 0.88
CA HIS A 153 -2.62 8.38 1.74
C HIS A 153 -3.56 7.80 2.82
N PRO A 154 -3.49 8.24 4.09
CA PRO A 154 -4.29 7.67 5.18
C PRO A 154 -5.79 7.65 4.89
N ARG A 155 -6.30 8.70 4.22
CA ARG A 155 -7.71 8.77 3.81
C ARG A 155 -8.08 7.64 2.86
N THR A 156 -7.27 7.38 1.85
CA THR A 156 -7.49 6.31 0.86
C THR A 156 -7.43 4.94 1.52
N ARG A 157 -6.48 4.72 2.43
CA ARG A 157 -6.40 3.48 3.21
C ARG A 157 -7.67 3.22 4.01
N LYS A 158 -8.21 4.26 4.66
CA LYS A 158 -9.46 4.16 5.42
C LYS A 158 -10.64 3.85 4.49
N SER A 159 -10.79 4.59 3.39
CA SER A 159 -11.85 4.33 2.40
C SER A 159 -11.77 2.92 1.82
N PHE A 160 -10.56 2.39 1.62
CA PHE A 160 -10.36 1.05 1.12
C PHE A 160 -10.78 -0.03 2.12
N ILE A 161 -10.48 0.16 3.41
CA ILE A 161 -10.99 -0.70 4.49
C ILE A 161 -12.52 -0.68 4.49
N GLU A 162 -13.12 0.50 4.40
CA GLU A 162 -14.59 0.67 4.37
C GLU A 162 -15.21 -0.04 3.15
N GLU A 163 -14.58 0.05 1.98
CA GLU A 163 -15.03 -0.64 0.77
C GLU A 163 -15.01 -2.16 0.94
N VAL A 164 -13.87 -2.72 1.37
CA VAL A 164 -13.72 -4.16 1.60
C VAL A 164 -14.71 -4.63 2.67
N TYR A 165 -14.84 -3.89 3.77
CA TYR A 165 -15.79 -4.20 4.83
C TYR A 165 -17.24 -4.21 4.34
N ARG A 166 -17.61 -3.21 3.53
CA ARG A 166 -18.93 -3.12 2.90
C ARG A 166 -19.19 -4.31 1.97
N GLN A 167 -18.22 -4.70 1.16
CA GLN A 167 -18.36 -5.83 0.24
C GLN A 167 -18.52 -7.17 0.99
N ILE A 168 -17.76 -7.39 2.06
CA ILE A 168 -17.88 -8.60 2.90
C ILE A 168 -19.27 -8.71 3.53
N ARG A 169 -19.85 -7.58 3.95
CA ARG A 169 -21.16 -7.54 4.60
C ARG A 169 -22.33 -7.41 3.64
N ARG A 170 -22.07 -7.22 2.35
CA ARG A 170 -23.11 -7.17 1.34
C ARG A 170 -23.70 -8.57 1.26
N ASP A 171 -24.91 -8.71 1.78
CA ASP A 171 -25.65 -9.95 1.72
C ASP A 171 -25.96 -10.22 0.24
N ASP A 172 -25.42 -11.29 -0.34
CA ASP A 172 -25.71 -11.71 -1.73
C ASP A 172 -27.20 -12.05 -1.93
N ARG A 173 -28.01 -12.01 -0.86
CA ARG A 173 -29.47 -12.22 -0.89
C ARG A 173 -30.23 -11.22 -1.77
N ILE A 174 -29.67 -10.08 -2.14
CA ILE A 174 -30.32 -9.16 -3.10
C ILE A 174 -30.27 -9.71 -4.55
N LEU A 175 -29.36 -10.64 -4.88
CA LEU A 175 -29.29 -11.28 -6.20
C LEU A 175 -30.21 -12.51 -6.36
N LEU A 176 -30.94 -12.90 -5.31
CA LEU A 176 -31.87 -14.03 -5.32
C LEU A 176 -33.35 -13.62 -5.23
N LEU A 177 -33.64 -12.31 -5.25
CA LEU A 177 -34.99 -11.73 -5.27
C LEU A 177 -35.33 -11.16 -6.66
N ASP A 178 -34.86 -11.79 -7.73
CA ASP A 178 -35.67 -11.81 -8.96
C ASP A 178 -36.80 -12.81 -8.71
N ASP A 179 -37.84 -12.34 -8.01
CA ASP A 179 -39.13 -13.03 -7.96
C ASP A 179 -39.52 -13.36 -9.41
N PRO A 180 -39.94 -14.61 -9.73
CA PRO A 180 -40.49 -14.87 -11.04
C PRO A 180 -41.68 -13.93 -11.24
N VAL A 181 -41.60 -13.09 -12.26
CA VAL A 181 -42.76 -12.33 -12.73
C VAL A 181 -43.78 -13.37 -13.19
N ASP A 182 -44.76 -13.65 -12.33
CA ASP A 182 -45.92 -14.44 -12.68
C ASP A 182 -46.69 -13.69 -13.77
N TRP A 183 -46.56 -14.17 -15.00
CA TRP A 183 -47.40 -13.75 -16.11
C TRP A 183 -48.71 -14.55 -16.05
N ILE A 184 -49.68 -14.07 -15.27
CA ILE A 184 -51.10 -14.44 -15.43
C ILE A 184 -51.96 -13.18 -15.36
#